data_AF-A0A4Q3VE46-F1
#
_entry.id   AF-A0A4Q3VE46-F1
#
_cell.length_a   1.000
_cell.length_b   1.000
_cell.length_c   1.000
_cell.angle_alpha   90.00
_cell.angle_beta   90.00
_cell.angle_gamma   90.00
#
_symmetry.space_group_name_H-M   'P 1'
#
loop_
_entity.id
_entity.type
_entity.pdbx_description
1 polymer ?
#
loop_
_entity_poly.entity_id
_entity_poly.type
_entity_poly.pdbx_seq_one_letter_code
_entity_poly.pdbx_strand_id
1 'polypeptide(L)'
;MAPALDAPEMLRDYLDHLSGLSIGVIPADQRIRLCEETEFHLERLQGKYLAEGLDPEAAMRAAIHHHGDPATIAENFVESHFENHSRSPLYRSFGRGNFVAFGILGLAQMLYTGMLQLAIFLPSGEGYRLPLSPGIARQLLPAPLPLPQSLPELAALYAYPILTPLVCGWLIGRQVPIRAARAAALAMMPIIIYSFFVGTLMLPVTAGLVFALVQVVWWLPVTALLAEVSRSVTRERRVRAESHTFTRRSLDGR
;
A
#
# COMPACT_ATOMS: atom_id res chain seq x y z
N MET A 1 16.50 -33.85 3.67
CA MET A 1 16.30 -33.93 2.21
C MET A 1 14.82 -34.06 1.98
N ALA A 2 14.20 -33.11 1.27
CA ALA A 2 12.80 -33.28 0.83
C ALA A 2 12.76 -34.41 -0.21
N PRO A 3 11.68 -35.22 -0.25
CA PRO A 3 11.53 -36.25 -1.28
C PRO A 3 11.53 -35.61 -2.67
N ALA A 4 12.08 -36.31 -3.66
CA ALA A 4 11.91 -35.93 -5.06
C ALA A 4 10.41 -36.07 -5.39
N LEU A 5 9.79 -34.97 -5.81
CA LEU A 5 8.38 -34.97 -6.23
C LEU A 5 8.30 -35.53 -7.65
N ASP A 6 7.24 -36.28 -7.95
CA ASP A 6 6.97 -36.67 -9.33
C ASP A 6 6.50 -35.45 -10.16
N ALA A 7 6.60 -35.51 -11.49
CA ALA A 7 6.20 -34.39 -12.36
C ALA A 7 4.76 -33.85 -12.12
N PRO A 8 3.73 -34.69 -11.88
CA PRO A 8 2.39 -34.22 -11.53
C PRO A 8 2.34 -33.51 -10.17
N GLU A 9 3.15 -33.96 -9.21
CA GLU A 9 3.22 -33.32 -7.89
C GLU A 9 3.90 -31.96 -7.96
N MET A 10 4.96 -31.80 -8.77
CA MET A 10 5.60 -30.50 -8.99
C MET A 10 4.65 -29.48 -9.60
N LEU A 11 3.85 -29.90 -10.58
CA LEU A 11 2.85 -29.05 -11.22
C LEU A 11 1.79 -28.63 -10.20
N ARG A 12 1.29 -29.58 -9.40
CA ARG A 12 0.30 -29.30 -8.36
C ARG A 12 0.84 -28.34 -7.31
N ASP A 13 2.05 -28.57 -6.80
CA ASP A 13 2.69 -27.68 -5.82
C ASP A 13 2.86 -26.26 -6.39
N TYR A 14 3.21 -26.14 -7.68
CA TYR A 14 3.32 -24.84 -8.35
C TYR A 14 1.97 -24.11 -8.43
N LEU A 15 0.92 -24.81 -8.85
CA LEU A 15 -0.43 -24.26 -8.96
C LEU A 15 -1.03 -23.92 -7.58
N ASP A 16 -0.79 -24.75 -6.57
CA ASP A 16 -1.22 -24.51 -5.19
C ASP A 16 -0.52 -23.27 -4.62
N HIS A 17 0.78 -23.08 -4.92
CA HIS A 17 1.51 -21.87 -4.53
C HIS A 17 0.94 -20.62 -5.24
N LEU A 18 0.74 -20.69 -6.56
CA LEU A 18 0.17 -19.61 -7.37
C LEU A 18 -1.22 -19.21 -6.86
N SER A 19 -2.09 -20.21 -6.66
CA SER A 19 -3.44 -20.04 -6.14
C SER A 19 -3.40 -19.40 -4.75
N GLY A 20 -2.58 -19.95 -3.84
CA GLY A 20 -2.40 -19.46 -2.47
C GLY A 20 -2.03 -17.98 -2.40
N LEU A 21 -1.22 -17.50 -3.33
CA LEU A 21 -0.82 -16.10 -3.38
C LEU A 21 -1.96 -15.14 -3.75
N SER A 22 -2.95 -15.61 -4.51
CA SER A 22 -4.09 -14.81 -4.98
C SER A 22 -5.33 -14.87 -4.08
N ILE A 23 -5.34 -15.75 -3.06
CA ILE A 23 -6.45 -15.89 -2.09
C ILE A 23 -6.71 -14.56 -1.35
N GLY A 24 -8.00 -14.22 -1.18
CA GLY A 24 -8.43 -13.00 -0.49
C GLY A 24 -8.26 -11.71 -1.31
N VAL A 25 -7.71 -11.79 -2.52
CA VAL A 25 -7.58 -10.64 -3.43
C VAL A 25 -8.38 -10.83 -4.70
N ILE A 26 -8.34 -12.03 -5.28
CA ILE A 26 -8.99 -12.37 -6.54
C ILE A 26 -10.19 -13.28 -6.28
N PRO A 27 -11.34 -13.09 -6.95
CA PRO A 27 -12.49 -13.99 -6.87
C PRO A 27 -12.14 -15.45 -7.22
N ALA A 28 -12.81 -16.41 -6.59
CA ALA A 28 -12.48 -17.83 -6.73
C ALA A 28 -12.55 -18.35 -8.18
N ASP A 29 -13.53 -17.90 -8.96
CA ASP A 29 -13.68 -18.23 -10.39
C ASP A 29 -12.48 -17.77 -11.22
N GLN A 30 -11.97 -16.56 -10.97
CA GLN A 30 -10.80 -16.02 -11.66
C GLN A 30 -9.51 -16.73 -11.26
N ARG A 31 -9.41 -17.17 -10.00
CA ARG A 31 -8.26 -17.96 -9.54
C ARG A 31 -8.23 -19.35 -10.19
N ILE A 32 -9.38 -20.01 -10.27
CA ILE A 32 -9.52 -21.31 -10.95
C ILE A 32 -9.07 -21.16 -12.41
N ARG A 33 -9.61 -20.15 -13.09
CA ARG A 33 -9.23 -19.85 -14.48
C ARG A 33 -7.73 -19.58 -14.64
N LEU A 34 -7.12 -18.81 -13.74
CA LEU A 34 -5.67 -18.58 -13.73
C LEU A 34 -4.89 -19.89 -13.60
N CYS A 35 -5.32 -20.79 -12.71
CA CYS A 35 -4.68 -22.09 -12.52
C CYS A 35 -4.83 -22.97 -13.77
N GLU A 36 -6.02 -23.06 -14.36
CA GLU A 36 -6.27 -23.82 -15.59
C GLU A 36 -5.45 -23.28 -16.79
N GLU A 37 -5.39 -21.96 -16.96
CA GLU A 37 -4.59 -21.33 -18.02
C GLU A 37 -3.09 -21.58 -17.81
N THR A 38 -2.63 -21.57 -16.55
CA THR A 38 -1.23 -21.84 -16.18
C THR A 38 -0.87 -23.32 -16.36
N GLU A 39 -1.74 -24.22 -15.93
CA GLU A 39 -1.62 -25.67 -16.09
C GLU A 39 -1.46 -26.02 -17.57
N PHE A 40 -2.40 -25.56 -18.41
CA PHE A 40 -2.34 -25.77 -19.85
C PHE A 40 -1.05 -25.23 -20.48
N HIS A 41 -0.55 -24.08 -20.01
CA HIS A 41 0.71 -23.53 -20.50
C HIS A 41 1.92 -24.38 -20.11
N LEU A 42 1.97 -24.84 -18.85
CA LEU A 42 3.04 -25.69 -18.34
C LEU A 42 3.04 -27.07 -19.00
N GLU A 43 1.89 -27.69 -19.21
CA GLU A 43 1.77 -28.94 -19.96
C GLU A 43 2.31 -28.80 -21.39
N ARG A 44 2.00 -27.68 -22.06
CA ARG A 44 2.52 -27.39 -23.41
C ARG A 44 4.03 -27.18 -23.41
N LEU A 45 4.59 -26.51 -22.40
CA LEU A 45 6.04 -26.36 -22.24
C LEU A 45 6.72 -27.70 -21.93
N GLN A 46 6.15 -28.50 -21.04
CA GLN A 46 6.62 -29.84 -20.73
C GLN A 46 6.65 -30.71 -21.98
N GLY A 47 5.57 -30.69 -22.78
CA GLY A 47 5.50 -31.43 -24.04
C GLY A 47 6.60 -31.07 -25.04
N LYS A 48 7.03 -29.80 -25.08
CA LYS A 48 8.18 -29.38 -25.89
C LYS A 48 9.48 -29.99 -25.38
N TYR A 49 9.73 -29.89 -24.07
CA TYR A 49 10.94 -30.44 -23.46
C TYR A 49 11.01 -31.98 -23.53
N LEU A 50 9.86 -32.66 -23.42
CA LEU A 50 9.77 -34.09 -23.67
C LEU A 50 10.15 -34.44 -25.12
N ALA A 51 9.70 -33.66 -26.10
CA ALA A 51 10.07 -33.85 -27.51
C ALA A 51 11.57 -33.59 -27.78
N GLU A 52 12.23 -32.79 -26.93
CA GLU A 52 13.67 -32.57 -26.93
C GLU A 52 14.46 -33.72 -26.26
N GLY A 53 13.77 -34.72 -25.71
CA GLY A 53 14.36 -35.91 -25.13
C GLY A 53 14.64 -35.83 -23.63
N LEU A 54 14.14 -34.80 -22.94
CA LEU A 54 14.19 -34.74 -21.47
C LEU A 54 13.25 -35.79 -20.87
N ASP A 55 13.63 -36.32 -19.71
CA ASP A 55 12.72 -37.13 -18.90
C ASP A 55 11.54 -36.28 -18.37
N PRO A 56 10.41 -36.89 -17.97
CA PRO A 56 9.22 -36.14 -17.55
C PRO A 56 9.44 -35.18 -16.39
N GLU A 57 10.34 -35.52 -15.46
CA GLU A 57 10.63 -34.75 -14.27
C GLU A 57 11.47 -33.50 -14.62
N ALA A 58 12.56 -33.68 -15.36
CA ALA A 58 13.42 -32.63 -15.86
C ALA A 58 12.68 -31.72 -16.85
N ALA A 59 11.81 -32.28 -17.69
CA ALA A 59 10.96 -31.51 -18.60
C ALA A 59 9.98 -30.60 -17.84
N MET A 60 9.33 -31.10 -16.78
CA MET A 60 8.45 -30.27 -15.94
C MET A 60 9.24 -29.20 -15.19
N ARG A 61 10.40 -29.55 -14.62
CA ARG A 61 11.28 -28.58 -13.96
C ARG A 61 11.74 -27.47 -14.91
N ALA A 62 12.10 -27.83 -16.13
CA ALA A 62 12.45 -26.87 -17.19
C ALA A 62 11.25 -26.00 -17.58
N ALA A 63 10.05 -26.58 -17.69
CA ALA A 63 8.81 -25.85 -17.96
C ALA A 63 8.50 -24.82 -16.86
N ILE A 64 8.56 -25.22 -15.59
CA ILE A 64 8.39 -24.33 -14.43
C ILE A 64 9.43 -23.21 -14.45
N HIS A 65 10.69 -23.55 -14.66
CA HIS A 65 11.77 -22.56 -14.72
C HIS A 65 11.56 -21.54 -15.86
N HIS A 66 11.11 -22.01 -17.03
CA HIS A 66 10.80 -21.16 -18.18
C HIS A 66 9.61 -20.25 -17.88
N HIS A 67 8.54 -20.78 -17.29
CA HIS A 67 7.34 -20.01 -17.01
C HIS A 67 7.60 -18.89 -15.99
N GLY A 68 8.41 -19.19 -14.97
CA GLY A 68 8.89 -18.22 -13.99
C GLY A 68 8.35 -18.45 -12.59
N ASP A 69 8.68 -17.52 -11.71
CA ASP A 69 8.30 -17.57 -10.30
C ASP A 69 6.78 -17.35 -10.11
N PRO A 70 6.07 -18.26 -9.41
CA PRO A 70 4.63 -18.14 -9.20
C PRO A 70 4.24 -16.86 -8.45
N ALA A 71 5.12 -16.31 -7.60
CA ALA A 71 4.82 -15.07 -6.90
C ALA A 71 4.78 -13.85 -7.81
N THR A 72 5.74 -13.76 -8.73
CA THR A 72 5.76 -12.72 -9.76
C THR A 72 4.54 -12.81 -10.67
N ILE A 73 4.13 -14.02 -11.07
CA ILE A 73 2.95 -14.24 -11.92
C ILE A 73 1.67 -13.86 -11.19
N ALA A 74 1.50 -14.32 -9.94
CA ALA A 74 0.36 -13.94 -9.12
C ALA A 74 0.28 -12.42 -8.93
N GLU A 75 1.40 -11.74 -8.65
CA GLU A 75 1.41 -10.29 -8.49
C GLU A 75 0.97 -9.58 -9.77
N ASN A 76 1.51 -9.96 -10.93
CA ASN A 76 1.15 -9.38 -12.23
C ASN A 76 -0.32 -9.63 -12.58
N PHE A 77 -0.84 -10.84 -12.31
CA PHE A 77 -2.24 -11.15 -12.53
C PHE A 77 -3.14 -10.29 -11.64
N VAL A 78 -2.81 -10.17 -10.35
CA VAL A 78 -3.58 -9.36 -9.42
C VAL A 78 -3.52 -7.88 -9.81
N GLU A 79 -2.38 -7.40 -10.31
CA GLU A 79 -2.18 -6.01 -10.75
C GLU A 79 -3.06 -5.72 -11.97
N SER A 80 -2.97 -6.56 -12.99
CA SER A 80 -3.82 -6.46 -14.18
C SER A 80 -5.31 -6.53 -13.83
N HIS A 81 -5.71 -7.42 -12.93
CA HIS A 81 -7.10 -7.55 -12.49
C HIS A 81 -7.58 -6.29 -11.77
N PHE A 82 -6.77 -5.74 -10.86
CA PHE A 82 -7.10 -4.53 -10.11
C PHE A 82 -7.23 -3.29 -11.01
N GLU A 83 -6.37 -3.19 -12.03
CA GLU A 83 -6.36 -2.07 -13.00
C GLU A 83 -7.47 -2.17 -14.04
N ASN A 84 -7.74 -3.38 -14.58
CA ASN A 84 -8.72 -3.61 -15.64
C ASN A 84 -10.18 -3.29 -15.26
N HIS A 85 -10.50 -3.23 -13.97
CA HIS A 85 -11.84 -2.88 -13.49
C HIS A 85 -12.21 -1.39 -13.64
N SER A 86 -11.30 -0.55 -14.12
CA SER A 86 -11.50 0.90 -14.17
C SER A 86 -11.51 1.44 -15.61
N ARG A 87 -12.62 2.06 -16.01
CA ARG A 87 -12.81 2.63 -17.38
C ARG A 87 -12.30 4.06 -17.53
N SER A 88 -11.82 4.70 -16.46
CA SER A 88 -11.40 6.11 -16.52
C SER A 88 -10.00 6.24 -17.15
N PRO A 89 -9.79 7.20 -18.08
CA PRO A 89 -8.49 7.47 -18.67
C PRO A 89 -7.42 7.87 -17.64
N LEU A 90 -7.81 8.52 -16.54
CA LEU A 90 -6.90 8.90 -15.46
C LEU A 90 -6.35 7.68 -14.69
N TYR A 91 -7.16 6.64 -14.51
CA TYR A 91 -6.69 5.41 -13.87
C TYR A 91 -5.71 4.64 -14.74
N ARG A 92 -5.87 4.70 -16.07
CA ARG A 92 -4.95 4.08 -17.04
C ARG A 92 -3.58 4.77 -17.09
N SER A 93 -3.51 6.09 -16.94
CA SER A 93 -2.24 6.82 -17.02
C SER A 93 -1.48 6.84 -15.70
N PHE A 94 -2.18 7.00 -14.57
CA PHE A 94 -1.54 7.15 -13.25
C PHE A 94 -1.45 5.83 -12.47
N GLY A 95 -2.23 4.82 -12.85
CA GLY A 95 -2.43 3.60 -12.07
C GLY A 95 -3.45 3.82 -10.94
N ARG A 96 -4.36 2.86 -10.77
CA ARG A 96 -5.45 2.97 -9.79
C ARG A 96 -4.94 3.08 -8.34
N GLY A 97 -3.91 2.32 -7.99
CA GLY A 97 -3.32 2.34 -6.65
C GLY A 97 -2.74 3.72 -6.29
N ASN A 98 -2.02 4.33 -7.24
CA ASN A 98 -1.44 5.66 -7.07
C ASN A 98 -2.54 6.73 -6.96
N PHE A 99 -3.60 6.65 -7.77
CA PHE A 99 -4.70 7.60 -7.69
C PHE A 99 -5.42 7.54 -6.34
N VAL A 100 -5.70 6.34 -5.81
CA VAL A 100 -6.31 6.17 -4.48
C VAL A 100 -5.40 6.74 -3.40
N ALA A 101 -4.11 6.41 -3.43
CA ALA A 101 -3.12 6.93 -2.49
C ALA A 101 -3.03 8.47 -2.56
N PHE A 102 -3.00 9.03 -3.77
CA PHE A 102 -2.97 10.47 -4.01
C PHE A 102 -4.25 11.16 -3.52
N GLY A 103 -5.43 10.56 -3.73
CA GLY A 103 -6.68 11.10 -3.21
C GLY A 103 -6.71 11.17 -1.69
N ILE A 104 -6.26 10.11 -1.01
CA ILE A 104 -6.19 10.06 0.46
C ILE A 104 -5.17 11.07 1.01
N LEU A 105 -3.95 11.04 0.49
CA LEU A 105 -2.86 11.92 0.95
C LEU A 105 -3.09 13.37 0.56
N GLY A 106 -3.60 13.63 -0.64
CA GLY A 106 -3.93 14.96 -1.12
C GLY A 106 -5.02 15.61 -0.28
N LEU A 107 -6.08 14.87 0.05
CA LEU A 107 -7.13 15.37 0.95
C LEU A 107 -6.57 15.68 2.35
N ALA A 108 -5.75 14.79 2.90
CA ALA A 108 -5.10 15.03 4.20
C ALA A 108 -4.18 16.26 4.16
N GLN A 109 -3.39 16.42 3.10
CA GLN A 109 -2.54 17.60 2.92
C GLN A 109 -3.36 18.89 2.79
N MET A 110 -4.47 18.87 2.04
CA MET A 110 -5.36 20.02 1.89
C MET A 110 -5.98 20.42 3.24
N LEU A 111 -6.45 19.44 4.01
CA LEU A 111 -6.99 19.67 5.35
C LEU A 111 -5.94 20.29 6.27
N TYR A 112 -4.72 19.74 6.29
CA TYR A 112 -3.63 20.27 7.09
C TYR A 112 -3.27 21.71 6.71
N THR A 113 -3.13 21.97 5.41
CA THR A 113 -2.78 23.29 4.89
C THR A 113 -3.88 24.31 5.21
N GLY A 114 -5.16 23.91 5.08
CA GLY A 114 -6.30 24.74 5.46
C GLY A 114 -6.33 25.04 6.96
N MET A 115 -6.02 24.06 7.81
CA MET A 115 -5.90 24.27 9.27
C MET A 115 -4.77 25.24 9.61
N LEU A 116 -3.60 25.12 8.96
CA LEU A 116 -2.51 26.08 9.13
C LEU A 116 -2.88 27.48 8.68
N GLN A 117 -3.55 27.62 7.53
CA GLN A 117 -4.02 28.92 7.05
C GLN A 117 -5.01 29.55 8.03
N LEU A 118 -6.00 28.78 8.52
CA LEU A 118 -6.95 29.26 9.53
C LEU A 118 -6.22 29.69 10.82
N ALA A 119 -5.23 28.92 11.28
CA ALA A 119 -4.44 29.27 12.47
C ALA A 119 -3.63 30.57 12.27
N ILE A 120 -3.14 30.84 11.06
CA ILE A 120 -2.40 32.07 10.73
C ILE A 120 -3.35 33.28 10.63
N PHE A 121 -4.55 33.09 10.06
CA PHE A 121 -5.50 34.19 9.79
C PHE A 121 -6.48 34.48 10.93
N LEU A 122 -6.70 33.57 11.88
CA LEU A 122 -7.50 33.88 13.08
C LEU A 122 -6.67 34.78 14.02
N PRO A 123 -7.10 36.03 14.30
CA PRO A 123 -6.43 36.86 15.29
C PRO A 123 -6.56 36.21 16.67
N SER A 124 -5.44 35.76 17.22
CA SER A 124 -5.37 35.18 18.57
C SER A 124 -5.54 36.29 19.61
N GLY A 125 -6.80 36.63 19.93
CA GLY A 125 -7.17 37.64 20.92
C GLY A 125 -7.26 37.13 22.37
N GLU A 126 -7.10 35.84 22.62
CA GLU A 126 -7.36 35.27 23.94
C GLU A 126 -6.15 34.52 24.52
N GLY A 127 -5.76 34.93 25.73
CA GLY A 127 -4.68 34.34 26.51
C GLY A 127 -5.07 32.99 27.09
N TYR A 128 -5.11 31.95 26.26
CA TYR A 128 -5.13 30.58 26.75
C TYR A 128 -3.67 30.15 26.98
N ARG A 129 -3.30 29.92 28.24
CA ARG A 129 -1.97 29.43 28.63
C ARG A 129 -2.08 27.91 28.78
N LEU A 130 -1.42 27.15 27.91
CA LEU A 130 -1.14 25.75 28.19
C LEU A 130 -0.47 25.63 29.57
N PRO A 131 -0.65 24.51 30.30
CA PRO A 131 -0.03 24.31 31.62
C PRO A 131 1.50 24.27 31.58
N LEU A 132 2.10 24.31 30.39
CA LEU A 132 3.55 24.41 30.17
C LEU A 132 3.98 25.87 30.17
N SER A 133 4.96 26.20 31.02
CA SER A 133 5.55 27.55 31.00
C SER A 133 6.21 27.81 29.63
N PRO A 134 6.11 29.04 29.07
CA PRO A 134 6.70 29.38 27.78
C PRO A 134 8.22 29.15 27.73
N GLY A 135 8.90 29.25 28.88
CA GLY A 135 10.34 28.98 29.00
C GLY A 135 10.67 27.49 28.80
N ILE A 136 9.90 26.59 29.42
CA ILE A 136 10.07 25.13 29.23
C ILE A 136 9.71 24.73 27.81
N ALA A 137 8.63 25.30 27.25
CA ALA A 137 8.22 25.02 25.88
C ALA A 137 9.30 25.45 24.86
N ARG A 138 9.99 26.57 25.07
CA ARG A 138 11.10 27.02 24.21
C ARG A 138 12.39 26.21 24.34
N GLN A 139 12.59 25.53 25.48
CA GLN A 139 13.70 24.59 25.63
C GLN A 139 13.45 23.29 24.84
N LEU A 140 12.19 22.86 24.75
CA LEU A 140 11.79 21.68 23.98
C LEU A 140 11.64 21.99 22.48
N LEU A 141 11.17 23.19 22.14
CA LEU A 141 10.92 23.66 20.77
C LEU A 141 11.58 25.04 20.58
N PRO A 142 12.86 25.09 20.17
CA PRO A 142 13.54 26.36 19.91
C PRO A 142 12.88 27.09 18.73
N ALA A 143 13.00 28.43 18.72
CA ALA A 143 12.51 29.26 17.62
C ALA A 143 13.07 28.73 16.27
N PRO A 144 12.26 28.68 15.20
CA PRO A 144 11.17 29.62 14.88
C PRO A 144 9.74 29.05 14.95
N LEU A 145 9.50 27.90 15.59
CA LEU A 145 8.18 27.28 15.63
C LEU A 145 7.19 28.06 16.53
N PRO A 146 5.95 28.32 16.07
CA PRO A 146 4.94 28.99 16.90
C PRO A 146 4.53 28.09 18.07
N LEU A 147 4.44 28.69 19.26
CA LEU A 147 3.89 28.00 20.42
C LEU A 147 2.36 27.97 20.30
N PRO A 148 1.72 26.80 20.43
CA PRO A 148 0.28 26.71 20.36
C PRO A 148 -0.31 27.45 21.55
N GLN A 149 -1.26 28.34 21.30
CA GLN A 149 -1.95 29.11 22.32
C GLN A 149 -3.20 28.36 22.76
N SER A 150 -3.84 27.60 21.88
CA SER A 150 -5.06 26.85 22.19
C SER A 150 -4.92 25.34 21.94
N LEU A 151 -5.81 24.54 22.53
CA LEU A 151 -5.86 23.09 22.30
C LEU A 151 -6.12 22.72 20.82
N PRO A 152 -7.02 23.40 20.09
CA PRO A 152 -7.17 23.20 18.64
C PRO A 152 -5.90 23.48 17.85
N GLU A 153 -5.15 24.51 18.23
CA GLU A 153 -3.89 24.86 17.59
C GLU A 153 -2.79 23.84 17.90
N LEU A 154 -2.74 23.32 19.13
CA LEU A 154 -1.86 22.21 19.51
C LEU A 154 -2.19 20.93 18.72
N ALA A 155 -3.47 20.61 18.59
CA ALA A 155 -3.92 19.49 17.78
C ALA A 155 -3.56 19.67 16.29
N ALA A 156 -3.75 20.87 15.75
CA ALA A 156 -3.41 21.22 14.38
C ALA A 156 -1.89 21.13 14.12
N LEU A 157 -1.07 21.77 14.96
CA LEU A 157 0.37 21.89 14.75
C LEU A 157 1.13 20.59 15.05
N TYR A 158 0.72 19.83 16.07
CA TYR A 158 1.51 18.70 16.58
C TYR A 158 0.80 17.36 16.41
N ALA A 159 -0.46 17.22 16.82
CA ALA A 159 -1.14 15.93 16.77
C ALA A 159 -1.42 15.48 15.32
N TYR A 160 -1.90 16.40 14.48
CA TYR A 160 -2.23 16.10 13.09
C TYR A 160 -1.04 15.56 12.30
N PRO A 161 0.13 16.23 12.22
CA PRO A 161 1.24 15.72 11.41
C PRO A 161 1.87 14.42 11.95
N ILE A 162 1.63 14.09 13.22
CA ILE A 162 2.06 12.82 13.80
C ILE A 162 1.09 11.69 13.42
N LEU A 163 -0.22 11.92 13.56
CA LEU A 163 -1.25 10.88 13.39
C LEU A 163 -1.63 10.65 11.94
N THR A 164 -1.65 11.70 11.12
CA THR A 164 -2.08 11.63 9.72
C THR A 164 -1.34 10.60 8.87
N PRO A 165 0.00 10.53 8.85
CA PRO A 165 0.69 9.51 8.04
C PRO A 165 0.33 8.08 8.49
N LEU A 166 0.03 7.87 9.77
CA LEU A 166 -0.41 6.57 10.28
C LEU A 166 -1.80 6.23 9.71
N VAL A 167 -2.76 7.14 9.84
CA VAL A 167 -4.13 6.95 9.36
C VAL A 167 -4.17 6.79 7.84
N CYS A 168 -3.47 7.65 7.10
CA CYS A 168 -3.39 7.59 5.65
C CYS A 168 -2.75 6.28 5.18
N GLY A 169 -1.61 5.89 5.76
CA GLY A 169 -0.97 4.62 5.44
C GLY A 169 -1.92 3.44 5.65
N TRP A 170 -2.59 3.40 6.81
CA TRP A 170 -3.57 2.37 7.10
C TRP A 170 -4.75 2.34 6.09
N LEU A 171 -5.32 3.49 5.73
CA LEU A 171 -6.41 3.55 4.76
C LEU A 171 -5.96 3.11 3.36
N ILE A 172 -4.76 3.51 2.93
CA ILE A 172 -4.17 3.11 1.65
C ILE A 172 -4.00 1.59 1.60
N GLY A 173 -3.40 0.98 2.62
CA GLY A 173 -3.20 -0.48 2.66
C GLY A 173 -4.50 -1.29 2.65
N ARG A 174 -5.60 -0.75 3.17
CA ARG A 174 -6.92 -1.40 3.08
C ARG A 174 -7.53 -1.34 1.69
N GLN A 175 -7.22 -0.31 0.91
CA GLN A 175 -7.82 -0.06 -0.41
C GLN A 175 -6.96 -0.52 -1.58
N VAL A 176 -5.64 -0.52 -1.40
CA VAL A 176 -4.65 -0.86 -2.42
C VAL A 176 -4.09 -2.27 -2.12
N PRO A 177 -4.49 -3.30 -2.88
CA PRO A 177 -4.16 -4.69 -2.55
C PRO A 177 -2.72 -5.09 -2.89
N ILE A 178 -2.05 -4.34 -3.76
CA ILE A 178 -0.70 -4.64 -4.28
C ILE A 178 0.19 -3.41 -4.19
N ARG A 179 1.46 -3.61 -3.79
CA ARG A 179 2.49 -2.56 -3.78
C ARG A 179 2.02 -1.27 -3.08
N ALA A 180 1.26 -1.42 -1.98
CA ALA A 180 0.64 -0.28 -1.29
C ALA A 180 1.68 0.73 -0.79
N ALA A 181 2.83 0.25 -0.31
CA ALA A 181 3.96 1.09 0.05
C ALA A 181 4.48 1.93 -1.14
N ARG A 182 4.66 1.31 -2.31
CA ARG A 182 5.11 2.00 -3.53
C ARG A 182 4.08 3.04 -3.97
N ALA A 183 2.79 2.71 -3.94
CA ALA A 183 1.72 3.65 -4.29
C ALA A 183 1.69 4.86 -3.34
N ALA A 184 1.83 4.63 -2.03
CA ALA A 184 1.94 5.70 -1.04
C ALA A 184 3.17 6.58 -1.28
N ALA A 185 4.34 6.00 -1.54
CA ALA A 185 5.57 6.73 -1.80
C ALA A 185 5.46 7.59 -3.07
N LEU A 186 4.99 7.00 -4.19
CA LEU A 186 4.82 7.71 -5.46
C LEU A 186 3.80 8.85 -5.34
N ALA A 187 2.72 8.68 -4.58
CA ALA A 187 1.74 9.72 -4.31
C ALA A 187 2.28 10.83 -3.39
N MET A 188 3.13 10.49 -2.43
CA MET A 188 3.70 11.45 -1.48
C MET A 188 4.73 12.38 -2.13
N MET A 189 5.52 11.90 -3.10
CA MET A 189 6.55 12.70 -3.77
C MET A 189 6.03 14.04 -4.37
N PRO A 190 4.99 14.07 -5.23
CA PRO A 190 4.46 15.33 -5.74
C PRO A 190 3.83 16.19 -4.64
N ILE A 191 3.27 15.58 -3.59
CA ILE A 191 2.71 16.29 -2.44
C ILE A 191 3.80 17.01 -1.65
N ILE A 192 4.95 16.36 -1.42
CA ILE A 192 6.12 16.96 -0.77
C ILE A 192 6.65 18.12 -1.60
N ILE A 193 6.80 17.94 -2.91
CA ILE A 193 7.28 18.99 -3.82
C ILE A 193 6.31 20.19 -3.78
N TYR A 194 5.01 19.94 -3.93
CA TYR A 194 4.00 20.99 -3.84
C TYR A 194 4.02 21.71 -2.48
N SER A 195 4.09 20.95 -1.39
CA SER A 195 4.14 21.47 -0.02
C SER A 195 5.38 22.33 0.22
N PHE A 196 6.52 21.93 -0.34
CA PHE A 196 7.76 22.71 -0.29
C PHE A 196 7.61 24.04 -1.04
N PHE A 197 7.06 24.03 -2.25
CA PHE A 197 6.82 25.27 -3.00
C PHE A 197 5.83 26.20 -2.29
N VAL A 198 4.71 25.68 -1.81
CA VAL A 198 3.74 26.49 -1.05
C VAL A 198 4.35 27.00 0.25
N GLY A 199 5.05 26.14 0.99
CA GLY A 199 5.69 26.49 2.25
C GLY A 199 6.78 27.55 2.10
N THR A 200 7.61 27.47 1.07
CA THR A 200 8.66 28.48 0.82
C THR A 200 8.11 29.82 0.36
N LEU A 201 6.96 29.84 -0.33
CA LEU A 201 6.31 31.07 -0.79
C LEU A 201 5.43 31.73 0.28
N MET A 202 4.80 30.95 1.16
CA MET A 202 3.80 31.42 2.13
C MET A 202 4.31 31.54 3.56
N LEU A 203 5.32 30.76 3.94
CA LEU A 203 5.87 30.73 5.31
C LEU A 203 7.30 31.29 5.31
N PRO A 204 7.82 31.69 6.49
CA PRO A 204 9.26 31.89 6.65
C PRO A 204 10.02 30.67 6.12
N VAL A 205 11.05 30.89 5.30
CA VAL A 205 11.79 29.84 4.57
C VAL A 205 12.17 28.66 5.47
N THR A 206 12.56 28.94 6.72
CA THR A 206 12.90 27.94 7.73
C THR A 206 11.73 27.02 8.09
N ALA A 207 10.51 27.54 8.21
CA ALA A 207 9.33 26.75 8.53
C ALA A 207 8.88 25.89 7.34
N GLY A 208 8.93 26.43 6.12
CA GLY A 208 8.67 25.65 4.91
C GLY A 208 9.65 24.49 4.72
N LEU A 209 10.93 24.73 5.01
CA LEU A 209 11.98 23.71 4.93
C LEU A 209 11.83 22.62 6.01
N VAL A 210 11.54 23.02 7.25
CA VAL A 210 11.25 22.05 8.34
C VAL A 210 10.02 21.21 8.01
N PHE A 211 8.97 21.81 7.44
CA PHE A 211 7.76 21.08 7.06
C PHE A 211 8.04 20.03 5.98
N ALA A 212 8.75 20.39 4.90
CA ALA A 212 9.14 19.45 3.86
C ALA A 212 10.03 18.33 4.42
N LEU A 213 10.95 18.65 5.33
CA LEU A 213 11.83 17.67 5.97
C LEU A 213 11.04 16.69 6.84
N VAL A 214 10.04 17.16 7.59
CA VAL A 214 9.11 16.29 8.33
C VAL A 214 8.35 15.37 7.37
N GLN A 215 7.89 15.87 6.22
CA GLN A 215 7.19 15.01 5.27
C GLN A 215 8.12 13.93 4.68
N VAL A 216 9.37 14.26 4.36
CA VAL A 216 10.35 13.31 3.80
C VAL A 216 10.79 12.28 4.85
N VAL A 217 11.14 12.72 6.06
CA VAL A 217 11.75 11.88 7.11
C VAL A 217 10.71 11.13 7.92
N TRP A 218 9.51 11.69 8.11
CA TRP A 218 8.44 11.07 8.89
C TRP A 218 7.29 10.59 8.01
N TRP A 219 6.64 11.48 7.25
CA TRP A 219 5.39 11.09 6.57
C TRP A 219 5.60 10.00 5.54
N LEU A 220 6.60 10.13 4.67
CA LEU A 220 6.87 9.17 3.60
C LEU A 220 7.14 7.76 4.13
N PRO A 221 8.14 7.53 5.02
CA PRO A 221 8.43 6.17 5.49
C PRO A 221 7.30 5.60 6.33
N VAL A 222 6.66 6.40 7.20
CA VAL A 222 5.58 5.92 8.06
C VAL A 222 4.34 5.55 7.26
N THR A 223 3.94 6.38 6.29
CA THR A 223 2.79 6.09 5.42
C THR A 223 3.05 4.83 4.60
N ALA A 224 4.23 4.70 4.01
CA ALA A 224 4.59 3.53 3.20
C ALA A 224 4.61 2.24 4.03
N LEU A 225 5.22 2.28 5.23
CA LEU A 225 5.27 1.14 6.14
C LEU A 225 3.87 0.73 6.60
N LEU A 226 3.04 1.68 7.05
CA LEU A 226 1.69 1.36 7.50
C LEU A 226 0.77 0.91 6.36
N ALA A 227 0.99 1.39 5.14
CA ALA A 227 0.29 0.86 3.97
C ALA A 227 0.61 -0.62 3.74
N GLU A 228 1.87 -1.03 3.90
CA GLU A 228 2.27 -2.42 3.73
C GLU A 228 1.76 -3.33 4.85
N VAL A 229 1.86 -2.88 6.11
CA VAL A 229 1.35 -3.61 7.27
C VAL A 229 -0.17 -3.77 7.15
N SER A 230 -0.89 -2.69 6.82
CA SER A 230 -2.34 -2.73 6.70
C SER A 230 -2.83 -3.60 5.55
N ARG A 231 -2.11 -3.58 4.41
CA ARG A 231 -2.34 -4.49 3.28
C ARG A 231 -2.20 -5.95 3.71
N SER A 232 -1.13 -6.28 4.41
CA SER A 232 -0.86 -7.64 4.91
C SER A 232 -1.94 -8.12 5.87
N VAL A 233 -2.32 -7.29 6.85
CA VAL A 233 -3.41 -7.59 7.80
C VAL A 233 -4.75 -7.75 7.07
N THR A 234 -5.04 -6.91 6.08
CA THR A 234 -6.29 -6.98 5.31
C THR A 234 -6.35 -8.26 4.48
N ARG A 235 -5.23 -8.65 3.86
CA ARG A 235 -5.12 -9.91 3.11
C ARG A 235 -5.37 -11.11 4.01
N GLU A 236 -4.70 -11.20 5.17
CA GLU A 236 -4.90 -12.30 6.12
C GLU A 236 -6.35 -12.41 6.59
N ARG A 237 -7.01 -11.29 6.87
CA ARG A 237 -8.42 -11.27 7.27
C ARG A 237 -9.33 -11.82 6.18
N ARG A 238 -9.06 -11.49 4.90
CA ARG A 238 -9.84 -11.98 3.76
C ARG A 238 -9.59 -13.49 3.52
N VAL A 239 -8.35 -13.94 3.65
CA VAL A 239 -8.00 -15.38 3.59
C VAL A 239 -8.78 -16.17 4.65
N ARG A 240 -8.78 -15.69 5.91
CA ARG A 240 -9.56 -16.33 6.99
C ARG A 240 -11.07 -16.32 6.74
N ALA A 241 -11.60 -15.24 6.18
CA ALA A 241 -13.03 -15.16 5.85
C ALA A 241 -13.43 -16.17 4.76
N GLU A 242 -12.57 -16.34 3.74
CA GLU A 242 -12.78 -17.33 2.68
C GLU A 242 -12.71 -18.77 3.23
N SER A 243 -11.75 -19.07 4.12
CA SER A 243 -11.66 -20.40 4.73
C SER A 243 -12.90 -20.76 5.55
N HIS A 244 -13.44 -19.81 6.34
CA HIS A 244 -14.68 -20.04 7.10
C HIS A 244 -15.90 -20.23 6.18
N THR A 245 -15.96 -19.49 5.07
CA THR A 245 -17.05 -19.63 4.09
C THR A 245 -17.02 -21.01 3.43
N PHE A 246 -15.82 -21.52 3.10
CA PHE A 246 -15.64 -22.85 2.55
C PHE A 246 -16.04 -23.95 3.55
N THR A 247 -15.57 -23.87 4.81
CA THR A 247 -15.96 -24.82 5.86
C THR A 247 -17.47 -24.85 6.07
N ARG A 248 -18.13 -23.68 6.06
CA ARG A 248 -19.58 -23.59 6.22
C ARG A 248 -20.33 -24.21 5.03
N ARG A 249 -19.93 -23.95 3.79
CA ARG A 249 -20.53 -24.59 2.60
C ARG A 249 -20.31 -26.10 2.56
N SER A 250 -19.18 -26.58 3.05
CA SER A 250 -18.91 -28.02 3.16
C SER A 250 -19.78 -28.71 4.22
N LEU A 251 -20.15 -27.99 5.30
CA LEU A 251 -21.04 -28.51 6.35
C LEU A 251 -22.52 -28.40 5.97
N ASP A 252 -22.87 -27.34 5.24
CA ASP A 252 -24.23 -27.09 4.71
C ASP A 252 -24.50 -27.85 3.41
N GLY A 253 -23.56 -28.69 2.94
CA GLY A 253 -23.67 -29.58 1.77
C GLY A 253 -24.64 -30.75 1.97
N ARG A 254 -25.87 -30.39 2.33
CA ARG A 254 -27.10 -30.96 1.79
C ARG A 254 -27.54 -30.14 0.58
#